data_AF-A0A1B6CF70-F1
#
_entry.id   AF-A0A1B6CF70-F1
#
_cell.length_a   1.000
_cell.length_b   1.000
_cell.length_c   1.000
_cell.angle_alpha   90.00
_cell.angle_beta   90.00
_cell.angle_gamma   90.00
#
_symmetry.space_group_name_H-M   'P 1'
#
loop_
_entity.id
_entity.type
_entity.pdbx_description
1 polymer ?
#
loop_
_entity_poly.entity_id
_entity_poly.type
_entity_poly.pdbx_seq_one_letter_code
_entity_poly.pdbx_strand_id
1 'polypeptide(L)'
;EWIREKKKHGHKAEYVTNKDQLERVDPSRVDHLLGLFAYSHMEFEADRNQGPKGDPSLADMTKKALNILLRNPKGFFLFVESGRIDHAHHYNNAYRALDETLVMESALSAVLEIVDITETLVVVTSDHSNVLSFGGLATPRGNPILGPDTKLSDIDGMPYSTL
;
A
#
# COMPACT_ATOMS: atom_id res chain seq x y z
N GLU A 1 -22.83 -13.94 2.23
CA GLU A 1 -22.81 -15.33 1.73
C GLU A 1 -21.53 -16.06 2.15
N TRP A 2 -20.35 -15.52 1.83
CA TRP A 2 -19.02 -16.06 2.18
C TRP A 2 -18.87 -16.56 3.62
N ILE A 3 -19.21 -15.76 4.65
CA ILE A 3 -19.10 -16.19 6.06
C ILE A 3 -19.93 -17.46 6.33
N ARG A 4 -21.12 -17.55 5.72
CA ARG A 4 -22.04 -18.67 5.90
C ARG A 4 -21.45 -19.94 5.31
N GLU A 5 -20.82 -19.82 4.14
CA GLU A 5 -20.11 -20.91 3.47
C GLU A 5 -18.94 -21.42 4.33
N LYS A 6 -18.08 -20.53 4.84
CA LYS A 6 -16.97 -20.91 5.74
C LYS A 6 -17.43 -21.62 7.01
N LYS A 7 -18.47 -21.08 7.66
CA LYS A 7 -19.05 -21.70 8.86
C LYS A 7 -19.68 -23.07 8.58
N LYS A 8 -20.29 -23.27 7.40
CA LYS A 8 -20.85 -24.57 7.00
C LYS A 8 -19.78 -25.66 6.91
N HIS A 9 -18.56 -25.30 6.54
CA HIS A 9 -17.40 -26.20 6.49
C HIS A 9 -16.60 -26.24 7.81
N GLY A 10 -17.12 -25.66 8.89
CA GLY A 10 -16.50 -25.72 10.22
C GLY A 10 -15.35 -24.73 10.44
N HIS A 11 -15.12 -23.79 9.52
CA HIS A 11 -14.06 -22.79 9.65
C HIS A 11 -14.50 -21.57 10.46
N LYS A 12 -13.57 -21.03 11.25
CA LYS A 12 -13.73 -19.74 11.93
C LYS A 12 -13.44 -18.63 10.94
N ALA A 13 -14.46 -17.83 10.60
CA ALA A 13 -14.33 -16.76 9.63
C ALA A 13 -14.87 -15.43 10.18
N GLU A 14 -14.14 -14.35 9.89
CA GLU A 14 -14.49 -12.98 10.27
C GLU A 14 -14.55 -12.07 9.04
N TYR A 15 -15.46 -11.09 9.10
CA TYR A 15 -15.62 -10.05 8.09
C TYR A 15 -15.50 -8.70 8.75
N VAL A 16 -14.59 -7.86 8.24
CA VAL A 16 -14.25 -6.56 8.82
C VAL A 16 -14.30 -5.46 7.75
N THR A 17 -14.59 -4.24 8.20
CA THR A 17 -14.92 -3.10 7.32
C THR A 17 -14.26 -1.79 7.76
N ASN A 18 -13.45 -1.81 8.82
CA ASN A 18 -12.68 -0.64 9.27
C ASN A 18 -11.45 -1.10 10.06
N LYS A 19 -10.54 -0.15 10.30
CA LYS A 19 -9.29 -0.34 11.03
C LYS A 19 -9.48 -1.00 12.41
N ASP A 20 -10.39 -0.47 13.23
CA ASP A 20 -10.67 -0.99 14.58
C ASP A 20 -11.14 -2.46 14.57
N GLN A 21 -11.98 -2.82 13.60
CA GLN A 21 -12.39 -4.22 13.42
C GLN A 21 -11.23 -5.11 13.00
N LEU A 22 -10.39 -4.66 12.05
CA LEU A 22 -9.21 -5.42 11.62
C LEU A 22 -8.23 -5.66 12.78
N GLU A 23 -7.96 -4.62 13.57
CA GLU A 23 -7.05 -4.68 14.71
C GLU A 23 -7.50 -5.72 15.74
N ARG A 24 -8.79 -5.75 16.06
CA ARG A 24 -9.39 -6.68 17.03
C ARG A 24 -9.40 -8.15 16.61
N VAL A 25 -9.20 -8.46 15.33
CA VAL A 25 -9.13 -9.85 14.87
C VAL A 25 -7.93 -10.52 15.54
N ASP A 26 -8.18 -11.58 16.31
CA ASP A 26 -7.13 -12.42 16.87
C ASP A 26 -6.63 -13.39 15.77
N PRO A 27 -5.39 -13.19 15.25
CA PRO A 27 -4.87 -14.00 14.16
C PRO A 27 -4.71 -15.47 14.52
N SER A 28 -4.70 -15.85 15.80
CA SER A 28 -4.59 -17.25 16.26
C SER A 28 -5.93 -17.99 16.27
N ARG A 29 -7.05 -17.24 16.18
CA ARG A 29 -8.41 -17.78 16.36
C ARG A 29 -9.25 -17.76 15.09
N VAL A 30 -8.75 -17.17 14.01
CA VAL A 30 -9.44 -17.07 12.72
C VAL A 30 -8.78 -17.97 11.68
N ASP A 31 -9.57 -18.71 10.90
CA ASP A 31 -9.06 -19.50 9.78
C ASP A 31 -9.16 -18.72 8.46
N HIS A 32 -10.17 -17.86 8.33
CA HIS A 32 -10.37 -17.00 7.17
C HIS A 32 -10.79 -15.58 7.56
N LEU A 33 -10.15 -14.59 6.97
CA LEU A 33 -10.48 -13.17 7.15
C LEU A 33 -10.82 -12.55 5.80
N LEU A 34 -11.93 -11.82 5.74
CA LEU A 34 -12.27 -10.94 4.62
C LEU A 34 -12.37 -9.51 5.14
N GLY A 35 -11.47 -8.64 4.69
CA GLY A 35 -11.52 -7.20 4.96
C GLY A 35 -11.91 -6.44 3.69
N LEU A 36 -13.02 -5.69 3.73
CA LEU A 36 -13.42 -4.78 2.65
C LEU A 36 -13.66 -3.40 3.27
N PHE A 37 -12.71 -2.49 3.08
CA PHE A 37 -12.65 -1.22 3.81
C PHE A 37 -13.31 -0.05 3.07
N ALA A 38 -13.47 -0.17 1.75
CA ALA A 38 -14.16 0.82 0.93
C ALA A 38 -15.19 0.15 0.00
N TYR A 39 -16.13 0.95 -0.50
CA TYR A 39 -17.12 0.49 -1.49
C TYR A 39 -16.48 0.15 -2.84
N SER A 40 -15.41 0.87 -3.20
CA SER A 40 -14.62 0.67 -4.41
C SER A 40 -13.14 0.62 -4.00
N HIS A 41 -12.30 1.48 -4.57
CA HIS A 41 -10.92 1.66 -4.12
C HIS A 41 -10.89 2.31 -2.73
N MET A 42 -9.90 1.94 -1.93
CA MET A 42 -9.56 2.69 -0.72
C MET A 42 -9.07 4.10 -1.09
N GLU A 43 -9.16 5.03 -0.14
CA GLU A 43 -8.65 6.39 -0.33
C GLU A 43 -7.14 6.39 -0.58
N PHE A 44 -6.62 7.48 -1.14
CA PHE A 44 -5.16 7.68 -1.14
C PHE A 44 -4.67 7.83 0.30
N GLU A 45 -3.45 7.44 0.59
CA GLU A 45 -2.84 7.53 1.91
C GLU A 45 -2.88 8.96 2.46
N ALA A 46 -2.52 9.95 1.62
CA ALA A 46 -2.60 11.37 1.94
C ALA A 46 -4.01 11.84 2.38
N ASP A 47 -5.07 11.14 1.95
CA ASP A 47 -6.48 11.48 2.24
C ASP A 47 -7.13 10.48 3.23
N ARG A 48 -6.41 9.44 3.64
CA ARG A 48 -6.96 8.32 4.40
C ARG A 48 -7.44 8.77 5.77
N ASN A 49 -8.67 8.39 6.14
CA ASN A 49 -9.13 8.52 7.51
C ASN A 49 -8.39 7.51 8.39
N GLN A 50 -7.43 7.98 9.18
CA GLN A 50 -6.58 7.12 10.02
C GLN A 50 -7.23 6.76 11.36
N GLY A 51 -8.40 7.32 11.66
CA GLY A 51 -9.13 7.06 12.88
C GLY A 51 -9.65 5.62 12.99
N PRO A 52 -10.13 5.19 14.18
CA PRO A 52 -10.55 3.80 14.40
C PRO A 52 -11.65 3.31 13.44
N LYS A 53 -12.54 4.22 13.02
CA LYS A 53 -13.62 3.92 12.07
C LYS A 53 -13.26 4.19 10.61
N GLY A 54 -12.04 4.61 10.34
CA GLY A 54 -11.51 4.75 8.99
C GLY A 54 -10.79 3.48 8.55
N ASP A 55 -9.79 3.66 7.71
CA ASP A 55 -9.17 2.59 6.93
C ASP A 55 -7.82 2.17 7.52
N PRO A 56 -7.51 0.86 7.55
CA PRO A 56 -6.16 0.40 7.86
C PRO A 56 -5.18 0.81 6.75
N SER A 57 -3.91 1.01 7.10
CA SER A 57 -2.87 1.19 6.09
C SER A 57 -2.57 -0.12 5.36
N LEU A 58 -1.89 -0.06 4.21
CA LEU A 58 -1.40 -1.26 3.51
C LEU A 58 -0.48 -2.09 4.42
N ALA A 59 0.34 -1.43 5.24
CA ALA A 59 1.18 -2.08 6.24
C ALA A 59 0.35 -2.81 7.30
N ASP A 60 -0.70 -2.19 7.85
CA ASP A 60 -1.59 -2.84 8.83
C ASP A 60 -2.26 -4.10 8.26
N MET A 61 -2.76 -4.00 7.02
CA MET A 61 -3.36 -5.13 6.29
C MET A 61 -2.33 -6.25 6.07
N THR A 62 -1.12 -5.89 5.65
CA THR A 62 -0.01 -6.83 5.40
C THR A 62 0.40 -7.55 6.68
N LYS A 63 0.58 -6.82 7.79
CA LYS A 63 0.88 -7.41 9.11
C LYS A 63 -0.21 -8.37 9.55
N LYS A 64 -1.49 -8.01 9.40
CA LYS A 64 -2.59 -8.91 9.77
C LYS A 64 -2.63 -10.16 8.90
N ALA A 65 -2.46 -10.01 7.58
CA ALA A 65 -2.43 -11.14 6.65
C ALA A 65 -1.30 -12.13 6.98
N LEU A 66 -0.08 -11.63 7.19
CA LEU A 66 1.08 -12.46 7.56
C LEU A 66 0.84 -13.22 8.87
N ASN A 67 0.33 -12.54 9.91
CA ASN A 67 0.05 -13.18 11.21
C ASN A 67 -0.98 -14.32 11.11
N ILE A 68 -1.88 -14.29 10.13
CA ILE A 68 -2.83 -15.39 9.86
C ILE A 68 -2.15 -16.48 9.04
N LEU A 69 -1.46 -16.11 7.96
CA LEU A 69 -0.88 -17.04 6.97
C LEU A 69 0.31 -17.84 7.51
N LEU A 70 1.16 -17.23 8.35
CA LEU A 70 2.34 -17.89 8.95
C LEU A 70 1.99 -19.10 9.82
N ARG A 71 0.73 -19.22 10.25
CA ARG A 71 0.26 -20.38 11.01
C ARG A 71 0.20 -21.66 10.17
N ASN A 72 0.25 -21.56 8.84
CA ASN A 72 0.22 -22.72 7.96
C ASN A 72 1.63 -23.34 7.85
N PRO A 73 1.87 -24.55 8.40
CA PRO A 73 3.19 -25.18 8.35
C PRO A 73 3.62 -25.59 6.93
N LYS A 74 2.71 -25.53 5.94
CA LYS A 74 3.01 -25.80 4.53
C LYS A 74 3.45 -24.53 3.77
N GLY A 75 3.63 -23.41 4.46
CA GLY A 75 3.92 -22.11 3.86
C GLY A 75 2.67 -21.39 3.35
N PHE A 76 2.90 -20.28 2.66
CA PHE A 76 1.85 -19.41 2.15
C PHE A 76 2.29 -18.71 0.86
N PHE A 77 1.31 -18.15 0.18
CA PHE A 77 1.51 -17.12 -0.84
C PHE A 77 0.75 -15.88 -0.39
N LEU A 78 1.39 -14.72 -0.49
CA LEU A 78 0.78 -13.43 -0.18
C LEU A 78 1.06 -12.48 -1.34
N PHE A 79 -0.01 -11.87 -1.84
CA PHE A 79 0.05 -10.77 -2.81
C PHE A 79 -0.32 -9.47 -2.08
N VAL A 80 0.53 -8.45 -2.22
CA VAL A 80 0.36 -7.12 -1.64
C VAL A 80 0.52 -6.11 -2.77
N GLU A 81 -0.44 -5.22 -2.90
CA GLU A 81 -0.50 -4.26 -4.01
C GLU A 81 -0.78 -2.85 -3.48
N SER A 82 0.05 -1.89 -3.88
CA SER A 82 -0.25 -0.45 -3.75
C SER A 82 -0.83 0.07 -5.06
N GLY A 83 -2.03 -0.36 -5.40
CA GLY A 83 -2.65 -0.11 -6.71
C GLY A 83 -3.01 1.36 -6.97
N ARG A 84 -2.99 2.20 -5.92
CA ARG A 84 -3.29 3.63 -6.05
C ARG A 84 -2.12 4.43 -6.66
N ILE A 85 -0.91 3.87 -6.74
CA ILE A 85 0.23 4.48 -7.46
C ILE A 85 -0.19 4.80 -8.91
N ASP A 86 -0.75 3.80 -9.62
CA ASP A 86 -1.18 3.95 -11.01
C ASP A 86 -2.32 4.97 -11.17
N HIS A 87 -3.33 4.93 -10.30
CA HIS A 87 -4.40 5.93 -10.31
C HIS A 87 -3.87 7.36 -10.15
N ALA A 88 -2.90 7.57 -9.25
CA ALA A 88 -2.29 8.89 -9.06
C ALA A 88 -1.52 9.35 -10.30
N HIS A 89 -0.81 8.44 -10.99
CA HIS A 89 -0.18 8.73 -12.27
C HIS A 89 -1.20 9.08 -13.35
N HIS A 90 -2.33 8.37 -13.44
CA HIS A 90 -3.39 8.70 -14.39
C HIS A 90 -4.02 10.09 -14.14
N TYR A 91 -3.96 10.59 -12.92
CA TYR A 91 -4.37 11.97 -12.59
C TYR A 91 -3.25 13.01 -12.73
N ASN A 92 -2.06 12.62 -13.21
CA ASN A 92 -0.85 13.46 -13.19
C ASN A 92 -0.56 14.06 -11.81
N ASN A 93 -0.88 13.33 -10.74
CA ASN A 93 -0.67 13.76 -9.36
C ASN A 93 0.57 13.08 -8.78
N ALA A 94 1.74 13.66 -9.06
CA ALA A 94 3.03 13.12 -8.62
C ALA A 94 3.16 13.02 -7.09
N TYR A 95 2.53 13.94 -6.33
CA TYR A 95 2.54 13.87 -4.86
C TYR A 95 1.92 12.57 -4.38
N ARG A 96 0.69 12.27 -4.80
CA ARG A 96 0.01 11.03 -4.41
C ARG A 96 0.70 9.79 -4.96
N ALA A 97 1.25 9.83 -6.18
CA ALA A 97 1.94 8.67 -6.74
C ALA A 97 3.19 8.28 -5.92
N LEU A 98 3.97 9.29 -5.51
CA LEU A 98 5.12 9.07 -4.63
C LEU A 98 4.71 8.67 -3.21
N ASP A 99 3.66 9.28 -2.66
CA ASP A 99 3.14 8.93 -1.33
C ASP A 99 2.66 7.47 -1.28
N GLU A 100 1.90 7.01 -2.28
CA GLU A 100 1.49 5.61 -2.43
C GLU A 100 2.68 4.65 -2.67
N THR A 101 3.78 5.14 -3.24
CA THR A 101 5.02 4.36 -3.35
C THR A 101 5.67 4.16 -1.98
N LEU A 102 5.63 5.17 -1.11
CA LEU A 102 6.07 5.05 0.29
C LEU A 102 5.17 4.10 1.09
N VAL A 103 3.87 4.04 0.77
CA VAL A 103 2.94 3.05 1.35
C VAL A 103 3.36 1.62 1.00
N MET A 104 3.77 1.36 -0.26
CA MET A 104 4.32 0.06 -0.65
C MET A 104 5.62 -0.26 0.07
N GLU A 105 6.50 0.73 0.24
CA GLU A 105 7.75 0.59 0.99
C GLU A 105 7.48 0.25 2.47
N SER A 106 6.50 0.90 3.10
CA SER A 106 6.08 0.60 4.48
C SER A 106 5.50 -0.82 4.60
N ALA A 107 4.76 -1.29 3.60
CA ALA A 107 4.27 -2.67 3.56
C ALA A 107 5.41 -3.69 3.36
N LEU A 108 6.40 -3.39 2.51
CA LEU A 108 7.60 -4.21 2.35
C LEU A 108 8.40 -4.29 3.65
N SER A 109 8.62 -3.17 4.32
CA SER A 109 9.27 -3.11 5.63
C SER A 109 8.53 -3.98 6.66
N ALA A 110 7.19 -3.93 6.67
CA ALA A 110 6.39 -4.81 7.52
C ALA A 110 6.55 -6.31 7.21
N VAL A 111 6.72 -6.68 5.93
CA VAL A 111 7.03 -8.07 5.55
C VAL A 111 8.40 -8.47 6.12
N LEU A 112 9.43 -7.67 5.86
CA LEU A 112 10.81 -7.95 6.24
C LEU A 112 11.02 -7.99 7.77
N GLU A 113 10.19 -7.26 8.53
CA GLU A 113 10.15 -7.33 10.00
C GLU A 113 9.59 -8.67 10.53
N ILE A 114 8.72 -9.33 9.77
CA ILE A 114 7.90 -10.45 10.26
C ILE A 114 8.41 -11.80 9.75
N VAL A 115 8.88 -11.89 8.51
CA VAL A 115 9.24 -13.16 7.88
C VAL A 115 10.72 -13.48 8.05
N ASP A 116 11.06 -14.77 8.10
CA ASP A 116 12.44 -15.22 7.92
C ASP A 116 12.78 -15.22 6.43
N ILE A 117 13.66 -14.32 6.00
CA ILE A 117 14.09 -14.19 4.60
C ILE A 117 14.90 -15.39 4.10
N THR A 118 15.38 -16.28 4.99
CA THR A 118 16.05 -17.52 4.59
C THR A 118 15.05 -18.59 4.12
N GLU A 119 13.79 -18.49 4.54
CA GLU A 119 12.70 -19.39 4.16
C GLU A 119 11.64 -18.73 3.26
N THR A 120 11.73 -17.41 3.08
CA THR A 120 10.73 -16.62 2.35
C THR A 120 11.33 -15.89 1.16
N LEU A 121 10.85 -16.21 -0.05
CA LEU A 121 11.15 -15.42 -1.25
C LEU A 121 10.23 -14.19 -1.29
N VAL A 122 10.83 -13.00 -1.27
CA VAL A 122 10.13 -11.73 -1.46
C VAL A 122 10.47 -11.18 -2.84
N VAL A 123 9.43 -10.92 -3.64
CA VAL A 123 9.56 -10.31 -4.98
C VAL A 123 8.81 -8.99 -4.99
N VAL A 124 9.50 -7.93 -5.41
CA VAL A 124 8.92 -6.60 -5.61
C VAL A 124 9.11 -6.24 -7.07
N THR A 125 8.01 -5.90 -7.74
CA THR A 125 7.99 -5.50 -9.15
C THR A 125 6.83 -4.54 -9.39
N SER A 126 6.82 -3.89 -10.55
CA SER A 126 5.61 -3.31 -11.12
C SER A 126 5.08 -4.20 -12.24
N ASP A 127 3.80 -4.07 -12.54
CA ASP A 127 3.13 -4.66 -13.70
C ASP A 127 3.42 -3.87 -14.98
N HIS A 128 3.46 -2.54 -14.87
CA HIS A 128 3.96 -1.62 -15.88
C HIS A 128 4.53 -0.33 -15.26
N SER A 129 4.93 0.63 -16.09
CA SER A 129 5.33 1.99 -15.68
C SER A 129 4.28 2.99 -16.15
N ASN A 130 4.47 4.27 -15.80
CA ASN A 130 3.76 5.40 -16.38
C ASN A 130 4.76 6.37 -17.04
N VAL A 131 4.26 7.45 -17.64
CA VAL A 131 5.05 8.45 -18.39
C VAL A 131 5.75 9.50 -17.50
N LEU A 132 5.92 9.22 -16.20
CA LEU A 132 6.59 10.15 -15.28
C LEU A 132 8.06 10.33 -15.68
N SER A 133 8.51 11.58 -15.76
CA SER A 133 9.90 11.93 -16.02
C SER A 133 10.45 12.79 -14.90
N PHE A 134 11.69 12.51 -14.49
CA PHE A 134 12.42 13.32 -13.52
C PHE A 134 13.32 14.28 -14.31
N GLY A 135 13.03 15.56 -14.22
CA GLY A 135 13.62 16.61 -15.04
C GLY A 135 14.45 17.61 -14.24
N GLY A 136 14.27 18.89 -14.60
CA GLY A 136 15.10 19.99 -14.15
C GLY A 136 16.28 20.28 -15.08
N LEU A 137 16.79 21.50 -14.96
CA LEU A 137 17.94 22.06 -15.66
C LEU A 137 19.17 22.19 -14.74
N ALA A 138 18.98 22.61 -13.49
CA ALA A 138 20.04 22.79 -12.50
C ALA A 138 19.57 22.46 -11.08
N THR A 139 18.67 21.49 -10.93
CA THR A 139 18.18 21.00 -9.64
C THR A 139 19.33 20.55 -8.72
N PRO A 140 19.59 21.25 -7.60
CA PRO A 140 20.65 20.86 -6.69
C PRO A 140 20.27 19.62 -5.86
N ARG A 141 21.27 18.91 -5.33
CA ARG A 141 21.05 17.83 -4.36
C ARG A 141 20.32 18.39 -3.13
N GLY A 142 19.25 17.72 -2.72
CA GLY A 142 18.41 18.14 -1.58
C GLY A 142 17.26 19.07 -1.95
N ASN A 143 17.08 19.42 -3.24
CA ASN A 143 15.88 20.11 -3.70
C ASN A 143 14.63 19.24 -3.42
N PRO A 144 13.51 19.83 -2.93
CA PRO A 144 12.25 19.09 -2.82
C PRO A 144 11.83 18.51 -4.16
N ILE A 145 11.51 17.22 -4.21
CA ILE A 145 11.20 16.52 -5.47
C ILE A 145 9.92 17.06 -6.15
N LEU A 146 9.00 17.62 -5.38
CA LEU A 146 7.79 18.28 -5.87
C LEU A 146 7.96 19.80 -6.03
N GLY A 147 9.19 20.29 -5.83
CA GLY A 147 9.54 21.68 -5.94
C GLY A 147 9.95 22.07 -7.37
N PRO A 148 9.88 23.37 -7.68
CA PRO A 148 10.49 23.91 -8.89
C PRO A 148 12.02 23.77 -8.85
N ASP A 149 12.63 23.81 -10.03
CA ASP A 149 14.07 24.02 -10.19
C ASP A 149 14.45 25.44 -9.75
N THR A 150 15.72 25.59 -9.38
CA THR A 150 16.38 26.87 -9.09
C THR A 150 16.61 27.75 -10.31
N LYS A 151 16.61 27.19 -11.53
CA LYS A 151 16.73 27.96 -12.77
C LYS A 151 15.37 28.15 -13.46
N LEU A 152 15.19 29.36 -13.98
CA LEU A 152 14.06 29.70 -14.84
C LEU A 152 14.40 29.34 -16.29
N SER A 153 13.35 29.00 -17.04
CA SER A 153 13.37 28.86 -18.49
C SER A 153 13.76 30.17 -19.17
N ASP A 154 14.65 30.07 -20.15
CA ASP A 154 15.06 31.19 -21.02
C ASP A 154 14.03 31.48 -22.13
N ILE A 155 13.02 30.63 -22.28
CA ILE A 155 11.94 30.78 -23.27
C ILE A 155 10.76 31.58 -22.68
N ASP A 156 10.27 31.19 -21.51
CA ASP A 156 9.04 31.74 -20.91
C ASP A 156 9.23 32.33 -19.50
N GLY A 157 10.44 32.26 -18.93
CA GLY A 157 10.75 32.79 -17.60
C GLY A 157 10.10 32.01 -16.45
N MET A 158 9.46 30.87 -16.73
CA MET A 158 8.84 30.03 -15.71
C MET A 158 9.86 29.04 -15.14
N PRO A 159 9.74 28.63 -13.86
CA PRO A 159 10.58 27.58 -13.32
C PRO A 159 10.24 26.24 -13.98
N TYR A 160 11.27 25.43 -14.24
CA TYR A 160 11.07 24.01 -14.57
C TYR A 160 10.56 23.26 -13.34
N SER A 161 9.69 22.27 -13.52
CA SER A 161 9.37 21.34 -12.46
C SER A 161 10.45 20.25 -12.36
N THR A 162 10.71 19.77 -11.14
CA THR A 162 11.59 18.61 -10.94
C THR A 162 10.91 17.30 -11.41
N LEU A 163 9.57 17.26 -11.36
CA LEU A 163 8.69 16.18 -11.81
C LEU A 163 7.60 16.69 -12.74
#